data_AF-A0A9R1BGD3-F1
#
_entry.id   AF-A0A9R1BGD3-F1
#
_cell.length_a   1.000
_cell.length_b   1.000
_cell.length_c   1.000
_cell.angle_alpha   90.00
_cell.angle_beta   90.00
_cell.angle_gamma   90.00
#
_symmetry.space_group_name_H-M   'P 1'
#
loop_
_entity.id
_entity.type
_entity.pdbx_description
1 polymer ?
#
loop_
_entity_poly.entity_id
_entity_poly.type
_entity_poly.pdbx_seq_one_letter_code
_entity_poly.pdbx_strand_id
1 'polypeptide(L)'
;MAERLASSASLLPSAASPSSSTRRAAVASGLRLRPSPSRFSQVPRFSPLPAARRARGGAGAAGVVPRLRAVRCMAASEAAQLKSAREDIKEILKTTYCHPILVRLGWHDSGTYDKNIEEWPQRGGADGSLRFDPELSHGANAGLTNALKLIQPIKDKYPGITYADLFQLASATAIEEAGGPKLPMKYGRVDIAAPEQCPPEGRLPDAGPRIPAEHLREVFYRMGLDDKEIVALSGAHTLGRSRPDRSGWGKPETKYTKDGPGEPGGQSWTAEWLKFDNSYFKDIKEQRDQELLVLPTDAALFDDPSFKVYAEKYAEDQGAFFKDYAEAHAKLSNLGAKFDPPEGFSLDEDKGAVATEEKVVADPAPTSDTNGAGPQPEPFVAAKYSYKKRELSDTMKQKIRAEYEGLGGSPNKPMKSNYFLNIMIVIAGLAFLTSLVGN
;
A
#
# COMPACT_ATOMS: atom_id res chain seq x y z
N MET A 1 41.84 -59.64 23.87
CA MET A 1 42.53 -60.00 25.14
C MET A 1 42.45 -58.81 26.10
N ALA A 2 42.91 -58.96 27.35
CA ALA A 2 43.01 -57.95 28.43
C ALA A 2 43.40 -56.52 27.96
N GLU A 3 43.05 -55.40 28.59
CA GLU A 3 42.29 -55.08 29.84
C GLU A 3 41.81 -53.58 29.78
N ARG A 4 41.32 -52.80 30.79
CA ARG A 4 41.25 -52.85 32.28
C ARG A 4 40.14 -51.91 32.83
N LEU A 5 39.67 -52.16 34.07
CA LEU A 5 39.20 -51.28 35.19
C LEU A 5 38.75 -49.80 34.97
N ALA A 6 37.79 -49.19 35.71
CA ALA A 6 36.84 -49.67 36.75
C ALA A 6 35.76 -48.61 37.16
N SER A 7 34.66 -49.11 37.77
CA SER A 7 33.68 -48.51 38.74
C SER A 7 33.32 -47.01 38.73
N SER A 8 32.03 -46.62 38.61
CA SER A 8 30.93 -46.65 39.63
C SER A 8 31.01 -45.53 40.69
N ALA A 9 29.95 -44.95 41.30
CA ALA A 9 28.51 -44.76 41.03
C ALA A 9 27.88 -44.03 42.27
N SER A 10 26.60 -43.61 42.21
CA SER A 10 25.79 -43.07 43.34
C SER A 10 26.17 -41.66 43.87
N LEU A 11 25.30 -40.84 44.51
CA LEU A 11 23.84 -40.85 44.72
C LEU A 11 23.32 -39.41 45.04
N LEU A 12 21.99 -39.21 45.05
CA LEU A 12 21.31 -37.95 45.43
C LEU A 12 21.15 -37.79 46.95
N PRO A 13 20.89 -36.55 47.43
CA PRO A 13 19.85 -36.31 48.43
C PRO A 13 18.83 -35.22 48.03
N SER A 14 17.81 -35.00 48.87
CA SER A 14 16.66 -34.09 48.63
C SER A 14 16.21 -33.39 49.93
N ALA A 15 15.18 -32.52 49.82
CA ALA A 15 14.58 -31.66 50.87
C ALA A 15 15.46 -30.46 51.34
N ALA A 16 14.91 -29.33 51.82
CA ALA A 16 13.60 -29.12 52.43
C ALA A 16 12.97 -27.72 52.15
N SER A 17 11.73 -27.53 52.61
CA SER A 17 10.98 -26.25 52.61
C SER A 17 10.80 -25.70 54.03
N PRO A 18 10.52 -24.40 54.21
CA PRO A 18 9.78 -23.88 55.37
C PRO A 18 8.32 -23.57 54.99
N SER A 19 7.42 -23.49 55.98
CA SER A 19 5.97 -23.43 55.77
C SER A 19 5.26 -22.31 56.53
N SER A 20 4.16 -21.83 55.93
CA SER A 20 2.95 -21.24 56.55
C SER A 20 3.07 -20.09 57.56
N SER A 21 2.32 -19.01 57.30
CA SER A 21 1.46 -18.42 58.34
C SER A 21 0.08 -18.09 57.76
N THR A 22 -0.98 -18.23 58.56
CA THR A 22 -2.37 -18.18 58.11
C THR A 22 -3.13 -16.97 58.63
N ARG A 23 -3.89 -16.30 57.76
CA ARG A 23 -5.17 -15.60 58.04
C ARG A 23 -5.79 -15.13 56.72
N ARG A 24 -7.10 -15.03 56.53
CA ARG A 24 -8.31 -15.70 57.09
C ARG A 24 -9.46 -15.20 56.21
N ALA A 25 -10.31 -16.07 55.67
CA ALA A 25 -11.43 -15.60 54.86
C ALA A 25 -12.44 -14.78 55.69
N ALA A 26 -13.05 -13.78 55.06
CA ALA A 26 -14.21 -13.05 55.56
C ALA A 26 -15.28 -13.01 54.47
N VAL A 27 -16.31 -13.85 54.60
CA VAL A 27 -17.51 -13.79 53.77
C VAL A 27 -18.45 -12.76 54.38
N ALA A 28 -18.94 -11.82 53.58
CA ALA A 28 -19.98 -10.88 53.96
C ALA A 28 -21.06 -10.84 52.87
N SER A 29 -22.15 -11.57 53.08
CA SER A 29 -23.27 -11.63 52.13
C SER A 29 -24.21 -10.45 52.28
N GLY A 30 -24.44 -9.74 51.17
CA GLY A 30 -25.68 -9.03 50.89
C GLY A 30 -25.88 -7.64 51.51
N LEU A 31 -26.39 -6.74 50.67
CA LEU A 31 -27.72 -6.16 50.91
C LEU A 31 -28.36 -5.75 49.58
N ARG A 32 -29.59 -6.21 49.33
CA ARG A 32 -30.41 -5.72 48.20
C ARG A 32 -31.19 -4.49 48.65
N LEU A 33 -30.95 -3.31 48.09
CA LEU A 33 -31.83 -2.15 48.28
C LEU A 33 -32.07 -1.34 46.99
N ARG A 34 -33.16 -1.72 46.32
CA ARG A 34 -34.11 -0.86 45.60
C ARG A 34 -35.50 -1.33 46.04
N PRO A 35 -36.59 -0.51 45.99
CA PRO A 35 -36.77 0.65 45.11
C PRO A 35 -37.42 1.88 45.79
N SER A 36 -37.93 2.81 44.96
CA SER A 36 -39.05 3.74 45.22
C SER A 36 -38.73 5.09 45.95
N PRO A 37 -39.60 6.11 45.83
CA PRO A 37 -40.07 6.69 44.57
C PRO A 37 -40.15 8.25 44.59
N SER A 38 -40.80 8.83 43.57
CA SER A 38 -41.13 10.26 43.39
C SER A 38 -39.97 11.15 42.89
N ARG A 39 -40.22 12.30 42.24
CA ARG A 39 -41.49 13.06 42.10
C ARG A 39 -41.70 13.61 40.68
N PHE A 40 -42.96 13.88 40.32
CA PHE A 40 -43.36 14.49 39.05
C PHE A 40 -42.87 15.95 38.90
N SER A 41 -42.46 16.32 37.69
CA SER A 41 -42.62 17.67 37.12
C SER A 41 -42.76 17.54 35.60
N GLN A 42 -43.99 17.41 35.10
CA GLN A 42 -44.69 18.45 34.34
C GLN A 42 -44.02 18.85 33.00
N VAL A 43 -44.56 18.28 31.91
CA VAL A 43 -44.31 18.72 30.53
C VAL A 43 -45.36 19.79 30.16
N PRO A 44 -44.97 20.98 29.67
CA PRO A 44 -45.91 21.89 29.05
C PRO A 44 -46.20 21.44 27.62
N ARG A 45 -47.41 20.93 27.36
CA ARG A 45 -47.97 20.92 26.01
C ARG A 45 -48.34 22.34 25.63
N PHE A 46 -47.95 22.79 24.43
CA PHE A 46 -48.67 23.85 23.72
C PHE A 46 -49.17 23.32 22.37
N SER A 47 -50.38 23.74 22.01
CA SER A 47 -51.10 23.28 20.81
C SER A 47 -50.87 24.24 19.63
N PRO A 48 -51.12 23.80 18.37
CA PRO A 48 -50.62 24.50 17.17
C PRO A 48 -51.63 25.51 16.58
N LEU A 49 -51.30 26.01 15.37
CA LEU A 49 -52.14 26.80 14.42
C LEU A 49 -52.21 28.32 14.72
N PRO A 50 -52.46 29.20 13.72
CA PRO A 50 -53.07 28.97 12.40
C PRO A 50 -52.16 29.02 11.16
N ALA A 51 -52.70 28.55 10.03
CA ALA A 51 -52.04 28.52 8.74
C ALA A 51 -52.28 29.81 7.92
N ALA A 52 -51.30 30.19 7.09
CA ALA A 52 -51.39 31.28 6.12
C ALA A 52 -51.30 30.76 4.67
N ARG A 53 -52.24 31.23 3.86
CA ARG A 53 -52.51 30.95 2.43
C ARG A 53 -51.33 30.52 1.52
N ARG A 54 -51.62 29.55 0.65
CA ARG A 54 -51.00 29.38 -0.69
C ARG A 54 -50.93 30.71 -1.45
N ALA A 55 -49.81 30.93 -2.14
CA ALA A 55 -49.76 31.65 -3.41
C ALA A 55 -49.28 30.68 -4.52
N ARG A 56 -49.76 30.86 -5.76
CA ARG A 56 -49.28 30.14 -6.96
C ARG A 56 -48.44 31.11 -7.80
N GLY A 57 -47.32 30.66 -8.35
CA GLY A 57 -46.59 31.39 -9.40
C GLY A 57 -45.18 30.84 -9.63
N GLY A 58 -44.72 30.85 -10.89
CA GLY A 58 -43.34 30.54 -11.27
C GLY A 58 -43.06 29.05 -11.54
N ALA A 59 -43.16 28.62 -12.80
CA ALA A 59 -42.60 27.35 -13.25
C ALA A 59 -41.09 27.53 -13.53
N GLY A 60 -40.24 27.18 -12.57
CA GLY A 60 -38.79 27.08 -12.77
C GLY A 60 -38.42 25.70 -13.33
N ALA A 61 -37.67 25.66 -14.44
CA ALA A 61 -37.23 24.40 -15.02
C ALA A 61 -36.25 23.67 -14.08
N ALA A 62 -36.63 22.47 -13.62
CA ALA A 62 -35.78 21.65 -12.76
C ALA A 62 -34.59 21.08 -13.54
N GLY A 63 -33.43 21.73 -13.43
CA GLY A 63 -32.19 21.26 -14.05
C GLY A 63 -31.66 19.98 -13.41
N VAL A 64 -31.96 18.82 -14.00
CA VAL A 64 -31.54 17.49 -13.52
C VAL A 64 -30.05 17.20 -13.82
N VAL A 65 -29.16 18.17 -13.57
CA VAL A 65 -27.70 18.00 -13.67
C VAL A 65 -26.95 18.83 -12.63
N PRO A 66 -26.66 18.26 -11.44
CA PRO A 66 -25.43 18.66 -10.74
C PRO A 66 -24.53 17.49 -10.32
N ARG A 67 -25.09 16.38 -9.82
CA ARG A 67 -24.35 15.39 -9.01
C ARG A 67 -23.21 14.70 -9.75
N LEU A 68 -23.46 14.17 -10.95
CA LEU A 68 -22.45 13.50 -11.78
C LEU A 68 -21.27 14.41 -12.16
N ARG A 69 -21.52 15.71 -12.39
CA ARG A 69 -20.47 16.67 -12.74
C ARG A 69 -19.62 17.03 -11.52
N ALA A 70 -20.23 17.16 -10.34
CA ALA A 70 -19.50 17.40 -9.09
C ALA A 70 -18.57 16.23 -8.73
N VAL A 71 -19.08 14.98 -8.74
CA VAL A 71 -18.28 13.77 -8.45
C VAL A 71 -17.09 13.66 -9.41
N ARG A 72 -17.32 13.85 -10.72
CA ARG A 72 -16.25 13.81 -11.72
C ARG A 72 -15.20 14.92 -11.56
N CYS A 73 -15.55 16.05 -10.93
CA CYS A 73 -14.59 17.10 -10.60
C CYS A 73 -13.79 16.82 -9.31
N MET A 74 -14.38 16.15 -8.31
CA MET A 74 -13.64 15.72 -7.11
C MET A 74 -12.65 14.60 -7.44
N ALA A 75 -13.11 13.51 -8.09
CA ALA A 75 -12.23 12.43 -8.50
C ALA A 75 -11.06 12.90 -9.40
N ALA A 76 -11.25 13.98 -10.17
CA ALA A 76 -10.18 14.58 -10.96
C ALA A 76 -9.16 15.39 -10.11
N SER A 77 -9.56 16.01 -9.00
CA SER A 77 -8.65 16.70 -8.08
C SER A 77 -7.97 15.74 -7.09
N GLU A 78 -8.64 14.65 -6.72
CA GLU A 78 -8.10 13.54 -5.93
C GLU A 78 -7.07 12.74 -6.75
N ALA A 79 -7.38 12.37 -8.00
CA ALA A 79 -6.40 11.76 -8.90
C ALA A 79 -5.19 12.67 -9.20
N ALA A 80 -5.38 14.00 -9.22
CA ALA A 80 -4.26 14.94 -9.34
C ALA A 80 -3.38 14.96 -8.08
N GLN A 81 -3.99 14.99 -6.89
CA GLN A 81 -3.25 14.89 -5.62
C GLN A 81 -2.51 13.55 -5.51
N LEU A 82 -3.15 12.42 -5.82
CA LEU A 82 -2.52 11.09 -5.84
C LEU A 82 -1.32 11.02 -6.79
N LYS A 83 -1.39 11.65 -7.97
CA LYS A 83 -0.24 11.78 -8.89
C LYS A 83 0.90 12.59 -8.28
N SER A 84 0.63 13.68 -7.56
CA SER A 84 1.67 14.46 -6.87
C SER A 84 2.24 13.71 -5.65
N ALA A 85 1.40 13.01 -4.88
CA ALA A 85 1.83 12.17 -3.77
C ALA A 85 2.71 11.01 -4.23
N ARG A 86 2.44 10.41 -5.40
CA ARG A 86 3.31 9.39 -6.02
C ARG A 86 4.73 9.91 -6.19
N GLU A 87 4.91 11.13 -6.73
CA GLU A 87 6.25 11.69 -6.94
C GLU A 87 6.95 12.11 -5.63
N ASP A 88 6.20 12.60 -4.63
CA ASP A 88 6.75 12.81 -3.28
C ASP A 88 7.18 11.48 -2.62
N ILE A 89 6.42 10.40 -2.82
CA ILE A 89 6.76 9.05 -2.33
C ILE A 89 8.08 8.60 -2.95
N LYS A 90 8.28 8.76 -4.27
CA LYS A 90 9.56 8.45 -4.93
C LYS A 90 10.73 9.21 -4.32
N GLU A 91 10.51 10.45 -3.88
CA GLU A 91 11.58 11.25 -3.28
C GLU A 91 11.96 10.79 -1.86
N ILE A 92 10.98 10.42 -1.02
CA ILE A 92 11.30 9.78 0.27
C ILE A 92 11.93 8.39 0.08
N LEU A 93 11.56 7.66 -0.97
CA LEU A 93 12.14 6.34 -1.29
C LEU A 93 13.64 6.45 -1.62
N LYS A 94 14.05 7.39 -2.49
CA LYS A 94 15.46 7.63 -2.85
C LYS A 94 16.31 8.12 -1.67
N THR A 95 15.72 8.92 -0.78
CA THR A 95 16.46 9.58 0.32
C THR A 95 16.54 8.73 1.59
N THR A 96 15.51 7.92 1.88
CA THR A 96 15.41 7.12 3.13
C THR A 96 15.50 5.60 2.91
N TYR A 97 15.43 5.14 1.65
CA TYR A 97 15.46 3.73 1.27
C TYR A 97 14.31 2.88 1.86
N CYS A 98 13.21 3.53 2.27
CA CYS A 98 12.12 2.90 3.03
C CYS A 98 11.20 1.95 2.23
N HIS A 99 11.54 1.56 1.00
CA HIS A 99 10.75 0.65 0.13
C HIS A 99 10.13 -0.53 0.91
N PRO A 100 10.89 -1.32 1.69
CA PRO A 100 10.33 -2.53 2.29
C PRO A 100 9.30 -2.27 3.39
N ILE A 101 9.43 -1.18 4.16
CA ILE A 101 8.47 -0.88 5.23
C ILE A 101 7.19 -0.24 4.68
N LEU A 102 7.24 0.42 3.51
CA LEU A 102 6.04 0.89 2.81
C LEU A 102 5.29 -0.26 2.11
N VAL A 103 6.00 -1.25 1.56
CA VAL A 103 5.39 -2.50 1.09
C VAL A 103 4.71 -3.25 2.25
N ARG A 104 5.40 -3.39 3.39
CA ARG A 104 4.83 -3.99 4.59
C ARG A 104 3.59 -3.22 5.08
N LEU A 105 3.61 -1.89 5.07
CA LEU A 105 2.45 -1.09 5.50
C LEU A 105 1.19 -1.41 4.66
N GLY A 106 1.32 -1.47 3.32
CA GLY A 106 0.21 -1.82 2.44
C GLY A 106 -0.29 -3.26 2.58
N TRP A 107 0.63 -4.22 2.80
CA TRP A 107 0.29 -5.62 3.14
C TRP A 107 -0.47 -5.72 4.46
N HIS A 108 -0.02 -5.05 5.53
CA HIS A 108 -0.61 -5.18 6.86
C HIS A 108 -2.03 -4.58 6.95
N ASP A 109 -2.29 -3.45 6.30
CA ASP A 109 -3.63 -2.84 6.20
C ASP A 109 -4.60 -3.79 5.48
N SER A 110 -4.19 -4.29 4.31
CA SER A 110 -4.98 -5.25 3.50
C SER A 110 -5.14 -6.63 4.18
N GLY A 111 -4.16 -7.05 4.96
CA GLY A 111 -4.02 -8.41 5.52
C GLY A 111 -5.04 -8.74 6.62
N THR A 112 -5.72 -7.74 7.17
CA THR A 112 -6.79 -7.92 8.17
C THR A 112 -8.14 -8.32 7.55
N TYR A 113 -8.22 -8.48 6.23
CA TYR A 113 -9.46 -8.84 5.55
C TYR A 113 -9.97 -10.25 5.94
N ASP A 114 -11.29 -10.38 6.07
CA ASP A 114 -12.02 -11.62 6.21
C ASP A 114 -13.20 -11.66 5.21
N LYS A 115 -13.15 -12.58 4.25
CA LYS A 115 -14.18 -12.76 3.22
C LYS A 115 -15.54 -13.24 3.76
N ASN A 116 -15.57 -13.74 4.99
CA ASN A 116 -16.77 -14.29 5.62
C ASN A 116 -17.59 -13.21 6.35
N ILE A 117 -17.14 -11.95 6.32
CA ILE A 117 -17.85 -10.77 6.86
C ILE A 117 -18.21 -9.86 5.68
N GLU A 118 -19.49 -9.53 5.52
CA GLU A 118 -19.96 -8.71 4.40
C GLU A 118 -19.77 -7.21 4.67
N GLU A 119 -19.97 -6.79 5.92
CA GLU A 119 -20.05 -5.39 6.32
C GLU A 119 -18.70 -4.67 6.30
N TRP A 120 -18.68 -3.48 5.70
CA TRP A 120 -17.57 -2.54 5.83
C TRP A 120 -17.81 -1.61 7.03
N PRO A 121 -16.82 -1.41 7.93
CA PRO A 121 -15.44 -1.94 7.88
C PRO A 121 -15.18 -3.19 8.72
N GLN A 122 -16.19 -3.85 9.30
CA GLN A 122 -16.02 -5.00 10.21
C GLN A 122 -15.20 -6.15 9.59
N ARG A 123 -15.28 -6.29 8.26
CA ARG A 123 -14.47 -7.23 7.46
C ARG A 123 -12.98 -6.93 7.39
N GLY A 124 -12.51 -5.76 7.85
CA GLY A 124 -11.12 -5.30 7.75
C GLY A 124 -10.65 -5.14 6.29
N GLY A 125 -9.33 -5.04 6.09
CA GLY A 125 -8.70 -4.84 4.79
C GLY A 125 -8.33 -3.38 4.53
N ALA A 126 -8.15 -3.03 3.25
CA ALA A 126 -7.55 -1.75 2.84
C ALA A 126 -8.49 -0.54 2.99
N ASP A 127 -8.74 -0.14 4.24
CA ASP A 127 -9.53 1.04 4.64
C ASP A 127 -8.79 1.99 5.62
N GLY A 128 -7.46 1.83 5.71
CA GLY A 128 -6.57 2.76 6.41
C GLY A 128 -6.69 2.68 7.93
N SER A 129 -7.29 1.63 8.48
CA SER A 129 -7.49 1.43 9.92
C SER A 129 -6.17 1.33 10.69
N LEU A 130 -5.14 0.79 10.05
CA LEU A 130 -3.79 0.60 10.57
C LEU A 130 -3.09 1.90 11.04
N ARG A 131 -3.65 3.07 10.71
CA ARG A 131 -3.15 4.37 11.21
C ARG A 131 -3.42 4.62 12.71
N PHE A 132 -4.37 3.90 13.31
CA PHE A 132 -4.80 4.15 14.69
C PHE A 132 -4.11 3.21 15.70
N ASP A 133 -3.77 3.76 16.87
CA ASP A 133 -3.08 3.07 17.97
C ASP A 133 -3.60 1.66 18.32
N PRO A 134 -4.92 1.35 18.37
CA PRO A 134 -5.37 0.00 18.71
C PRO A 134 -4.81 -1.07 17.77
N GLU A 135 -4.82 -0.81 16.46
CA GLU A 135 -4.28 -1.74 15.46
C GLU A 135 -2.76 -1.57 15.27
N LEU A 136 -2.26 -0.33 15.32
CA LEU A 136 -0.84 -0.03 15.16
C LEU A 136 0.03 -0.60 16.30
N SER A 137 -0.59 -0.92 17.44
CA SER A 137 0.05 -1.56 18.60
C SER A 137 -0.04 -3.10 18.62
N HIS A 138 -0.78 -3.73 17.69
CA HIS A 138 -0.75 -5.19 17.51
C HIS A 138 0.70 -5.68 17.30
N GLY A 139 1.06 -6.84 17.87
CA GLY A 139 2.41 -7.41 17.79
C GLY A 139 2.87 -7.64 16.34
N ALA A 140 1.96 -8.10 15.47
CA ALA A 140 2.23 -8.23 14.03
C ALA A 140 2.56 -6.88 13.35
N ASN A 141 2.10 -5.75 13.89
CA ASN A 141 2.28 -4.40 13.35
C ASN A 141 3.51 -3.66 13.93
N ALA A 142 4.30 -4.32 14.79
CA ALA A 142 5.47 -3.75 15.44
C ALA A 142 6.40 -3.00 14.47
N GLY A 143 6.70 -1.75 14.81
CA GLY A 143 7.54 -0.83 14.02
C GLY A 143 6.84 -0.06 12.90
N LEU A 144 5.59 -0.37 12.52
CA LEU A 144 4.90 0.32 11.41
C LEU A 144 4.55 1.79 11.72
N THR A 145 4.57 2.20 12.99
CA THR A 145 4.53 3.62 13.39
C THR A 145 5.61 4.46 12.70
N ASN A 146 6.75 3.87 12.34
CA ASN A 146 7.81 4.57 11.61
C ASN A 146 7.50 4.73 10.12
N ALA A 147 6.74 3.79 9.53
CA ALA A 147 6.23 3.94 8.17
C ALA A 147 5.17 5.06 8.10
N LEU A 148 4.25 5.10 9.07
CA LEU A 148 3.25 6.15 9.20
C LEU A 148 3.89 7.54 9.33
N LYS A 149 4.91 7.68 10.18
CA LYS A 149 5.68 8.95 10.34
C LYS A 149 6.36 9.41 9.05
N LEU A 150 6.84 8.49 8.21
CA LEU A 150 7.49 8.83 6.93
C LEU A 150 6.50 9.40 5.91
N ILE A 151 5.25 8.92 5.89
CA ILE A 151 4.22 9.36 4.94
C ILE A 151 3.27 10.44 5.48
N GLN A 152 3.27 10.71 6.79
CA GLN A 152 2.42 11.75 7.39
C GLN A 152 2.61 13.14 6.75
N PRO A 153 3.84 13.63 6.45
CA PRO A 153 4.01 14.91 5.76
C PRO A 153 3.38 14.94 4.35
N ILE A 154 3.32 13.79 3.68
CA ILE A 154 2.65 13.62 2.38
C ILE A 154 1.13 13.65 2.57
N LYS A 155 0.61 12.96 3.59
CA LYS A 155 -0.81 13.00 3.97
C LYS A 155 -1.30 14.41 4.31
N ASP A 156 -0.48 15.20 5.02
CA ASP A 156 -0.79 16.57 5.43
C ASP A 156 -0.79 17.53 4.23
N LYS A 157 0.17 17.36 3.31
CA LYS A 157 0.28 18.11 2.05
C LYS A 157 -0.89 17.85 1.08
N TYR A 158 -1.49 16.65 1.14
CA TYR A 158 -2.61 16.24 0.29
C TYR A 158 -3.84 15.82 1.11
N PRO A 159 -4.62 16.80 1.63
CA PRO A 159 -5.75 16.52 2.50
C PRO A 159 -6.86 15.70 1.82
N GLY A 160 -6.98 15.75 0.49
CA GLY A 160 -7.96 14.97 -0.27
C GLY A 160 -7.58 13.50 -0.55
N ILE A 161 -6.38 13.06 -0.14
CA ILE A 161 -5.99 11.64 -0.21
C ILE A 161 -6.34 10.96 1.12
N THR A 162 -6.99 9.80 1.07
CA THR A 162 -7.24 8.95 2.25
C THR A 162 -5.99 8.20 2.70
N TYR A 163 -5.90 7.85 3.98
CA TYR A 163 -4.81 6.98 4.46
C TYR A 163 -4.82 5.62 3.73
N ALA A 164 -6.01 5.06 3.51
CA ALA A 164 -6.22 3.83 2.75
C ALA A 164 -5.57 3.87 1.36
N ASP A 165 -5.81 4.92 0.55
CA ASP A 165 -5.14 5.05 -0.75
C ASP A 165 -3.65 5.40 -0.61
N LEU A 166 -3.26 6.20 0.39
CA LEU A 166 -1.85 6.56 0.59
C LEU A 166 -1.00 5.34 0.93
N PHE A 167 -1.50 4.41 1.74
CA PHE A 167 -0.80 3.16 2.10
C PHE A 167 -0.59 2.27 0.88
N GLN A 168 -1.62 2.08 0.06
CA GLN A 168 -1.53 1.25 -1.14
C GLN A 168 -0.73 1.93 -2.27
N LEU A 169 -0.79 3.26 -2.38
CA LEU A 169 0.07 4.05 -3.27
C LEU A 169 1.54 3.94 -2.85
N ALA A 170 1.83 4.04 -1.55
CA ALA A 170 3.16 3.91 -0.98
C ALA A 170 3.74 2.51 -1.22
N SER A 171 2.96 1.45 -0.95
CA SER A 171 3.36 0.08 -1.24
C SER A 171 3.61 -0.14 -2.74
N ALA A 172 2.72 0.33 -3.62
CA ALA A 172 2.87 0.09 -5.05
C ALA A 172 4.07 0.84 -5.65
N THR A 173 4.24 2.11 -5.29
CA THR A 173 5.38 2.93 -5.73
C THR A 173 6.70 2.34 -5.22
N ALA A 174 6.72 1.77 -4.01
CA ALA A 174 7.89 1.10 -3.46
C ALA A 174 8.29 -0.19 -4.20
N ILE A 175 7.33 -0.91 -4.81
CA ILE A 175 7.63 -2.06 -5.70
C ILE A 175 8.21 -1.56 -7.02
N GLU A 176 7.57 -0.57 -7.66
CA GLU A 176 7.96 -0.07 -8.98
C GLU A 176 9.35 0.61 -8.97
N GLU A 177 9.64 1.47 -7.98
CA GLU A 177 10.96 2.12 -7.86
C GLU A 177 12.08 1.14 -7.44
N ALA A 178 11.73 0.01 -6.81
CA ALA A 178 12.67 -1.09 -6.52
C ALA A 178 12.96 -2.00 -7.74
N GLY A 179 12.44 -1.67 -8.92
CA GLY A 179 12.62 -2.44 -10.16
C GLY A 179 11.61 -3.57 -10.38
N GLY A 180 10.55 -3.61 -9.58
CA GLY A 180 9.50 -4.62 -9.67
C GLY A 180 8.53 -4.43 -10.83
N PRO A 181 7.54 -5.34 -10.98
CA PRO A 181 6.55 -5.24 -12.03
C PRO A 181 5.63 -4.03 -11.81
N LYS A 182 5.17 -3.43 -12.92
CA LYS A 182 4.11 -2.43 -12.87
C LYS A 182 2.81 -3.04 -12.36
N LEU A 183 2.17 -2.39 -11.39
CA LEU A 183 1.00 -2.93 -10.70
C LEU A 183 -0.31 -2.34 -11.27
N PRO A 184 -1.34 -3.17 -11.58
CA PRO A 184 -2.64 -2.70 -12.08
C PRO A 184 -3.51 -2.10 -10.95
N MET A 185 -3.02 -1.01 -10.36
CA MET A 185 -3.61 -0.36 -9.18
C MET A 185 -4.78 0.56 -9.53
N LYS A 186 -5.84 0.48 -8.72
CA LYS A 186 -6.92 1.47 -8.64
C LYS A 186 -6.98 2.13 -7.26
N TYR A 187 -7.65 3.27 -7.19
CA TYR A 187 -7.75 4.17 -6.04
C TYR A 187 -9.20 4.67 -5.86
N GLY A 188 -9.43 5.56 -4.90
CA GLY A 188 -10.74 5.97 -4.41
C GLY A 188 -11.16 5.25 -3.12
N ARG A 189 -10.22 4.67 -2.36
CA ARG A 189 -10.52 3.97 -1.09
C ARG A 189 -11.01 4.96 -0.04
N VAL A 190 -12.06 4.61 0.68
CA VAL A 190 -12.63 5.43 1.76
C VAL A 190 -12.05 4.99 3.11
N ASP A 191 -11.43 5.91 3.83
CA ASP A 191 -10.96 5.69 5.21
C ASP A 191 -12.11 5.29 6.16
N ILE A 192 -11.83 4.44 7.14
CA ILE A 192 -12.66 4.37 8.36
C ILE A 192 -12.65 5.70 9.12
N ALA A 193 -13.67 5.98 9.94
CA ALA A 193 -13.82 7.26 10.61
C ALA A 193 -13.17 7.30 12.00
N ALA A 194 -13.19 6.20 12.75
CA ALA A 194 -12.86 6.18 14.19
C ALA A 194 -12.15 4.88 14.63
N PRO A 195 -11.28 4.91 15.65
CA PRO A 195 -10.46 3.76 16.08
C PRO A 195 -11.26 2.54 16.56
N GLU A 196 -12.51 2.72 16.99
CA GLU A 196 -13.42 1.64 17.36
C GLU A 196 -13.85 0.77 16.16
N GLN A 197 -13.46 1.16 14.95
CA GLN A 197 -13.71 0.43 13.70
C GLN A 197 -12.52 -0.43 13.27
N CYS A 198 -11.38 -0.39 13.97
CA CYS A 198 -10.24 -1.26 13.69
C CYS A 198 -10.61 -2.75 13.84
N PRO A 199 -10.05 -3.63 12.99
CA PRO A 199 -10.17 -5.08 13.15
C PRO A 199 -9.45 -5.56 14.43
N PRO A 200 -9.87 -6.69 15.03
CA PRO A 200 -9.18 -7.29 16.16
C PRO A 200 -7.82 -7.88 15.76
N GLU A 201 -6.92 -8.00 16.74
CA GLU A 201 -5.64 -8.71 16.58
C GLU A 201 -5.82 -10.19 16.19
N GLY A 202 -4.78 -10.80 15.61
CA GLY A 202 -4.75 -12.21 15.24
C GLY A 202 -5.24 -12.53 13.82
N ARG A 203 -5.62 -11.53 13.02
CA ARG A 203 -5.95 -11.73 11.60
C ARG A 203 -4.72 -11.82 10.67
N LEU A 204 -3.57 -11.30 11.08
CA LEU A 204 -2.31 -11.34 10.34
C LEU A 204 -1.50 -12.60 10.66
N PRO A 205 -0.66 -13.12 9.74
CA PRO A 205 0.03 -14.39 9.93
C PRO A 205 1.27 -14.29 10.82
N ASP A 206 1.38 -15.20 11.81
CA ASP A 206 2.64 -15.53 12.46
C ASP A 206 3.68 -16.13 11.49
N ALA A 207 4.97 -15.84 11.74
CA ALA A 207 6.11 -16.36 11.01
C ALA A 207 6.59 -17.75 11.47
N GLY A 208 6.28 -18.15 12.72
CA GLY A 208 6.66 -19.42 13.31
C GLY A 208 5.53 -20.22 13.97
N PRO A 209 4.38 -20.42 13.28
CA PRO A 209 3.31 -21.29 13.76
C PRO A 209 3.75 -22.77 13.77
N ARG A 210 2.98 -23.64 14.44
CA ARG A 210 3.32 -25.07 14.56
C ARG A 210 3.34 -25.82 13.22
N ILE A 211 2.48 -25.46 12.28
CA ILE A 211 2.38 -26.06 10.94
C ILE A 211 2.25 -24.92 9.92
N PRO A 212 3.36 -24.37 9.39
CA PRO A 212 3.31 -23.12 8.64
C PRO A 212 2.52 -23.17 7.33
N ALA A 213 2.53 -24.31 6.63
CA ALA A 213 1.75 -24.45 5.39
C ALA A 213 0.22 -24.42 5.63
N GLU A 214 -0.25 -25.03 6.72
CA GLU A 214 -1.67 -25.00 7.11
C GLU A 214 -2.08 -23.61 7.58
N HIS A 215 -1.24 -22.96 8.40
CA HIS A 215 -1.47 -21.59 8.90
C HIS A 215 -1.49 -20.54 7.79
N LEU A 216 -0.59 -20.65 6.80
CA LEU A 216 -0.63 -19.78 5.61
C LEU A 216 -1.96 -19.95 4.86
N ARG A 217 -2.44 -21.19 4.67
CA ARG A 217 -3.76 -21.42 4.07
C ARG A 217 -4.89 -20.88 4.93
N GLU A 218 -4.89 -21.07 6.25
CA GLU A 218 -5.92 -20.53 7.14
C GLU A 218 -6.07 -19.01 6.99
N VAL A 219 -4.96 -18.27 7.07
CA VAL A 219 -4.96 -16.80 6.97
C VAL A 219 -5.32 -16.33 5.55
N PHE A 220 -4.66 -16.85 4.52
CA PHE A 220 -4.84 -16.35 3.15
C PHE A 220 -6.15 -16.84 2.51
N TYR A 221 -6.62 -18.06 2.81
CA TYR A 221 -7.92 -18.52 2.33
C TYR A 221 -9.06 -17.73 3.00
N ARG A 222 -8.91 -17.29 4.26
CA ARG A 222 -9.84 -16.33 4.90
C ARG A 222 -9.87 -14.99 4.16
N MET A 223 -8.71 -14.51 3.67
CA MET A 223 -8.62 -13.33 2.80
C MET A 223 -9.16 -13.55 1.37
N GLY A 224 -9.47 -14.79 0.97
CA GLY A 224 -9.91 -15.11 -0.39
C GLY A 224 -8.78 -15.22 -1.42
N LEU A 225 -7.55 -15.47 -0.95
CA LEU A 225 -6.36 -15.72 -1.76
C LEU A 225 -6.10 -17.23 -1.90
N ASP A 226 -5.49 -17.65 -3.02
CA ASP A 226 -5.18 -19.06 -3.33
C ASP A 226 -3.68 -19.43 -3.15
N ASP A 227 -3.32 -20.70 -3.36
CA ASP A 227 -1.94 -21.19 -3.23
C ASP A 227 -0.93 -20.49 -4.17
N LYS A 228 -1.36 -20.06 -5.37
CA LYS A 228 -0.51 -19.30 -6.31
C LYS A 228 -0.23 -17.92 -5.74
N GLU A 229 -1.27 -17.28 -5.22
CA GLU A 229 -1.24 -15.92 -4.66
C GLU A 229 -0.50 -15.86 -3.32
N ILE A 230 -0.62 -16.90 -2.47
CA ILE A 230 0.23 -17.07 -1.26
C ILE A 230 1.70 -17.02 -1.65
N VAL A 231 2.14 -17.95 -2.53
CA VAL A 231 3.56 -18.07 -2.87
C VAL A 231 4.07 -16.84 -3.62
N ALA A 232 3.25 -16.24 -4.50
CA ALA A 232 3.61 -14.99 -5.17
C ALA A 232 3.81 -13.86 -4.15
N LEU A 233 2.85 -13.62 -3.24
CA LEU A 233 2.91 -12.51 -2.29
C LEU A 233 4.04 -12.67 -1.26
N SER A 234 4.38 -13.90 -0.84
CA SER A 234 5.58 -14.17 -0.05
C SER A 234 6.87 -13.68 -0.74
N GLY A 235 6.90 -13.63 -2.08
CA GLY A 235 7.97 -13.03 -2.86
C GLY A 235 8.30 -11.58 -2.52
N ALA A 236 7.39 -10.84 -1.84
CA ALA A 236 7.68 -9.52 -1.29
C ALA A 236 8.85 -9.50 -0.30
N HIS A 237 9.18 -10.63 0.34
CA HIS A 237 10.36 -10.78 1.19
C HIS A 237 11.70 -10.65 0.43
N THR A 238 11.70 -10.58 -0.91
CA THR A 238 12.87 -10.10 -1.66
C THR A 238 13.31 -8.68 -1.27
N LEU A 239 12.38 -7.88 -0.71
CA LEU A 239 12.64 -6.57 -0.16
C LEU A 239 12.71 -6.61 1.37
N GLY A 240 13.78 -6.04 1.91
CA GLY A 240 13.91 -5.75 3.33
C GLY A 240 14.52 -6.86 4.17
N ARG A 241 14.21 -6.77 5.46
CA ARG A 241 14.92 -7.46 6.53
C ARG A 241 14.08 -7.51 7.79
N SER A 242 14.08 -8.67 8.44
CA SER A 242 13.52 -8.82 9.78
C SER A 242 14.45 -8.20 10.82
N ARG A 243 13.90 -7.91 12.01
CA ARG A 243 14.60 -7.29 13.14
C ARG A 243 14.14 -7.92 14.46
N PRO A 244 15.05 -8.40 15.32
CA PRO A 244 14.66 -8.97 16.60
C PRO A 244 14.02 -7.94 17.54
N ASP A 245 14.34 -6.65 17.40
CA ASP A 245 13.69 -5.53 18.10
C ASP A 245 12.25 -5.23 17.64
N ARG A 246 11.74 -5.89 16.59
CA ARG A 246 10.39 -5.66 16.04
C ARG A 246 9.55 -6.92 16.02
N SER A 247 9.99 -7.95 15.31
CA SER A 247 9.25 -9.20 15.13
C SER A 247 9.73 -10.32 16.04
N GLY A 248 10.88 -10.15 16.71
CA GLY A 248 11.61 -11.22 17.39
C GLY A 248 12.45 -12.11 16.45
N TRP A 249 12.37 -11.93 15.12
CA TRP A 249 13.04 -12.80 14.14
C TRP A 249 14.28 -12.16 13.50
N GLY A 250 15.28 -13.00 13.25
CA GLY A 250 16.51 -12.65 12.54
C GLY A 250 17.63 -12.11 13.44
N LYS A 251 18.85 -12.10 12.90
CA LYS A 251 20.06 -11.55 13.53
C LYS A 251 19.93 -10.03 13.77
N PRO A 252 20.60 -9.47 14.81
CA PRO A 252 20.66 -8.02 15.03
C PRO A 252 21.31 -7.23 13.88
N GLU A 253 22.23 -7.85 13.13
CA GLU A 253 22.84 -7.34 11.91
C GLU A 253 23.48 -8.49 11.10
N THR A 254 23.92 -8.19 9.87
CA THR A 254 24.66 -9.10 8.97
C THR A 254 25.65 -8.31 8.12
N LYS A 255 26.51 -9.01 7.39
CA LYS A 255 27.35 -8.43 6.33
C LYS A 255 26.58 -7.63 5.26
N TYR A 256 25.28 -7.89 5.05
CA TYR A 256 24.43 -7.22 4.05
C TYR A 256 23.69 -5.98 4.59
N THR A 257 23.63 -5.81 5.92
CA THR A 257 22.72 -4.85 6.58
C THR A 257 23.41 -3.90 7.55
N LYS A 258 24.63 -4.22 8.00
CA LYS A 258 25.42 -3.44 8.96
C LYS A 258 25.81 -2.03 8.50
N ASP A 259 25.88 -1.79 7.19
CA ASP A 259 26.26 -0.49 6.60
C ASP A 259 25.07 0.30 6.04
N GLY A 260 23.84 -0.21 6.20
CA GLY A 260 22.64 0.34 5.54
C GLY A 260 22.56 -0.05 4.06
N PRO A 261 22.04 0.80 3.16
CA PRO A 261 21.64 2.20 3.40
C PRO A 261 20.34 2.30 4.23
N GLY A 262 19.95 3.54 4.56
CA GLY A 262 18.93 3.80 5.58
C GLY A 262 19.41 3.38 6.97
N GLU A 263 18.49 3.00 7.85
CA GLU A 263 18.78 2.48 9.21
C GLU A 263 19.52 1.13 9.14
N PRO A 264 20.75 0.96 9.67
CA PRO A 264 21.48 -0.32 9.63
C PRO A 264 20.90 -1.42 10.53
N GLY A 265 21.36 -2.66 10.35
CA GLY A 265 20.99 -3.84 11.18
C GLY A 265 19.78 -4.65 10.68
N GLY A 266 19.39 -5.69 11.43
CA GLY A 266 18.45 -6.72 11.00
C GLY A 266 19.05 -7.74 10.02
N GLN A 267 18.25 -8.72 9.61
CA GLN A 267 18.65 -9.81 8.70
C GLN A 267 17.73 -9.87 7.48
N SER A 268 18.29 -9.77 6.28
CA SER A 268 17.55 -9.85 5.01
C SER A 268 17.40 -11.29 4.51
N TRP A 269 16.37 -11.53 3.70
CA TRP A 269 16.20 -12.80 2.97
C TRP A 269 17.09 -12.89 1.73
N THR A 270 17.43 -11.74 1.14
CA THR A 270 18.26 -11.62 -0.07
C THR A 270 19.50 -10.75 0.19
N ALA A 271 20.50 -10.87 -0.67
CA ALA A 271 21.69 -10.01 -0.63
C ALA A 271 21.37 -8.56 -1.05
N GLU A 272 20.66 -8.40 -2.18
CA GLU A 272 20.25 -7.11 -2.74
C GLU A 272 18.86 -6.67 -2.19
N TRP A 273 18.70 -6.58 -0.87
CA TRP A 273 17.40 -6.40 -0.18
C TRP A 273 16.64 -5.09 -0.45
N LEU A 274 17.07 -4.27 -1.40
CA LEU A 274 16.37 -3.08 -1.93
C LEU A 274 15.90 -3.22 -3.38
N LYS A 275 16.09 -4.40 -3.97
CA LYS A 275 15.76 -4.71 -5.36
C LYS A 275 14.66 -5.77 -5.38
N PHE A 276 13.65 -5.52 -6.20
CA PHE A 276 12.58 -6.48 -6.42
C PHE A 276 12.94 -7.39 -7.60
N ASP A 277 13.41 -8.60 -7.32
CA ASP A 277 13.62 -9.67 -8.30
C ASP A 277 13.20 -11.03 -7.71
N ASN A 278 13.51 -12.14 -8.38
CA ASN A 278 13.12 -13.47 -7.89
C ASN A 278 14.17 -14.16 -6.98
N SER A 279 15.18 -13.44 -6.47
CA SER A 279 16.26 -14.03 -5.67
C SER A 279 15.77 -14.68 -4.38
N TYR A 280 14.72 -14.13 -3.75
CA TYR A 280 14.07 -14.74 -2.57
C TYR A 280 13.78 -16.24 -2.76
N PHE A 281 13.16 -16.64 -3.89
CA PHE A 281 12.83 -18.05 -4.15
C PHE A 281 14.06 -18.93 -4.40
N LYS A 282 15.20 -18.33 -4.79
CA LYS A 282 16.48 -19.04 -4.95
C LYS A 282 17.16 -19.18 -3.59
N ASP A 283 17.25 -18.09 -2.84
CA ASP A 283 17.96 -18.00 -1.56
C ASP A 283 17.32 -18.92 -0.51
N ILE A 284 15.98 -18.95 -0.39
CA ILE A 284 15.28 -19.85 0.56
C ILE A 284 15.25 -21.32 0.10
N LYS A 285 15.43 -21.60 -1.21
CA LYS A 285 15.55 -22.96 -1.79
C LYS A 285 16.95 -23.54 -1.60
N GLU A 286 17.98 -22.73 -1.78
CA GLU A 286 19.38 -23.16 -1.74
C GLU A 286 20.01 -23.07 -0.34
N GLN A 287 19.61 -22.10 0.49
CA GLN A 287 20.04 -21.87 1.88
C GLN A 287 21.57 -21.87 2.11
N ARG A 288 22.33 -21.53 1.06
CA ARG A 288 23.81 -21.59 1.03
C ARG A 288 24.46 -20.54 1.91
N ASP A 289 23.81 -19.40 2.14
CA ASP A 289 24.36 -18.30 2.92
C ASP A 289 23.63 -18.14 4.25
N GLN A 290 24.32 -18.49 5.34
CA GLN A 290 23.79 -18.44 6.70
C GLN A 290 23.60 -17.01 7.23
N GLU A 291 23.99 -15.98 6.48
CA GLU A 291 23.61 -14.59 6.75
C GLU A 291 22.20 -14.26 6.25
N LEU A 292 21.65 -15.01 5.28
CA LEU A 292 20.30 -14.79 4.78
C LEU A 292 19.25 -15.43 5.70
N LEU A 293 18.07 -14.82 5.77
CA LEU A 293 16.96 -15.26 6.60
C LEU A 293 16.06 -16.25 5.87
N VAL A 294 15.63 -17.29 6.58
CA VAL A 294 14.50 -18.15 6.21
C VAL A 294 13.63 -18.33 7.45
N LEU A 295 12.38 -17.87 7.40
CA LEU A 295 11.38 -18.14 8.43
C LEU A 295 10.75 -19.52 8.21
N PRO A 296 10.13 -20.15 9.24
CA PRO A 296 9.33 -21.36 9.06
C PRO A 296 8.23 -21.22 7.99
N THR A 297 7.63 -20.03 7.82
CA THR A 297 6.69 -19.73 6.73
C THR A 297 7.34 -19.61 5.35
N ASP A 298 8.62 -19.21 5.26
CA ASP A 298 9.34 -19.17 3.98
C ASP A 298 9.74 -20.59 3.54
N ALA A 299 10.27 -21.41 4.46
CA ALA A 299 10.66 -22.79 4.20
C ALA A 299 9.47 -23.64 3.69
N ALA A 300 8.29 -23.43 4.29
CA ALA A 300 7.05 -24.11 3.91
C ALA A 300 6.65 -23.92 2.43
N LEU A 301 7.16 -22.89 1.73
CA LEU A 301 6.92 -22.69 0.30
C LEU A 301 7.61 -23.76 -0.57
N PHE A 302 8.65 -24.43 -0.06
CA PHE A 302 9.35 -25.53 -0.74
C PHE A 302 9.14 -26.90 -0.09
N ASP A 303 8.68 -26.95 1.16
CA ASP A 303 8.28 -28.20 1.84
C ASP A 303 6.86 -28.66 1.47
N ASP A 304 5.91 -27.73 1.26
CA ASP A 304 4.53 -28.06 0.90
C ASP A 304 4.38 -28.48 -0.58
N PRO A 305 3.74 -29.62 -0.88
CA PRO A 305 3.66 -30.15 -2.25
C PRO A 305 2.97 -29.23 -3.27
N SER A 306 2.04 -28.37 -2.86
CA SER A 306 1.30 -27.47 -3.76
C SER A 306 1.99 -26.12 -3.89
N PHE A 307 2.47 -25.54 -2.77
CA PHE A 307 3.24 -24.29 -2.81
C PHE A 307 4.53 -24.44 -3.62
N LYS A 308 5.20 -25.59 -3.50
CA LYS A 308 6.44 -25.89 -4.21
C LYS A 308 6.33 -25.75 -5.73
N VAL A 309 5.19 -26.11 -6.32
CA VAL A 309 4.95 -25.97 -7.76
C VAL A 309 5.10 -24.51 -8.22
N TYR A 310 4.63 -23.57 -7.42
CA TYR A 310 4.77 -22.14 -7.68
C TYR A 310 6.14 -21.61 -7.28
N ALA A 311 6.71 -22.08 -6.17
CA ALA A 311 8.00 -21.62 -5.66
C ALA A 311 9.17 -22.03 -6.56
N GLU A 312 9.17 -23.25 -7.11
CA GLU A 312 10.16 -23.70 -8.10
C GLU A 312 10.00 -22.94 -9.42
N LYS A 313 8.76 -22.77 -9.90
CA LYS A 313 8.46 -21.93 -11.07
C LYS A 313 8.98 -20.50 -10.91
N TYR A 314 8.80 -19.87 -9.76
CA TYR A 314 9.25 -18.48 -9.54
C TYR A 314 10.76 -18.36 -9.31
N ALA A 315 11.43 -19.38 -8.76
CA ALA A 315 12.90 -19.40 -8.69
C ALA A 315 13.55 -19.44 -10.09
N GLU A 316 12.90 -20.10 -11.05
CA GLU A 316 13.40 -20.30 -12.42
C GLU A 316 12.93 -19.19 -13.39
N ASP A 317 11.68 -18.73 -13.30
CA ASP A 317 11.09 -17.72 -14.18
C ASP A 317 10.65 -16.45 -13.42
N GLN A 318 11.51 -15.42 -13.47
CA GLN A 318 11.22 -14.09 -12.94
C GLN A 318 10.06 -13.40 -13.67
N GLY A 319 9.86 -13.66 -14.96
CA GLY A 319 8.78 -13.06 -15.75
C GLY A 319 7.41 -13.57 -15.31
N ALA A 320 7.30 -14.88 -15.06
CA ALA A 320 6.08 -15.46 -14.50
C ALA A 320 5.85 -15.05 -13.04
N PHE A 321 6.91 -14.93 -12.22
CA PHE A 321 6.81 -14.34 -10.89
C PHE A 321 6.27 -12.90 -10.96
N PHE A 322 6.85 -12.05 -11.80
CA PHE A 322 6.45 -10.64 -11.95
C PHE A 322 4.98 -10.51 -12.37
N LYS A 323 4.52 -11.34 -13.31
CA LYS A 323 3.11 -11.39 -13.72
C LYS A 323 2.19 -11.79 -12.57
N ASP A 324 2.44 -12.93 -11.94
CA ASP A 324 1.55 -13.47 -10.90
C ASP A 324 1.58 -12.62 -9.62
N TYR A 325 2.72 -12.00 -9.29
CA TYR A 325 2.84 -11.01 -8.21
C TYR A 325 2.03 -9.74 -8.49
N ALA A 326 2.10 -9.19 -9.72
CA ALA A 326 1.36 -7.97 -10.05
C ALA A 326 -0.16 -8.18 -9.96
N GLU A 327 -0.66 -9.34 -10.38
CA GLU A 327 -2.05 -9.74 -10.21
C GLU A 327 -2.42 -9.92 -8.73
N ALA A 328 -1.60 -10.63 -7.95
CA ALA A 328 -1.87 -10.93 -6.55
C ALA A 328 -1.79 -9.67 -5.65
N HIS A 329 -0.82 -8.79 -5.86
CA HIS A 329 -0.66 -7.53 -5.11
C HIS A 329 -1.79 -6.54 -5.42
N ALA A 330 -2.19 -6.42 -6.68
CA ALA A 330 -3.36 -5.64 -7.04
C ALA A 330 -4.65 -6.21 -6.42
N LYS A 331 -4.85 -7.54 -6.43
CA LYS A 331 -6.00 -8.18 -5.75
C LYS A 331 -5.98 -7.88 -4.25
N LEU A 332 -4.85 -8.13 -3.58
CA LEU A 332 -4.58 -7.84 -2.17
C LEU A 332 -4.98 -6.40 -1.79
N SER A 333 -4.44 -5.40 -2.49
CA SER A 333 -4.66 -3.98 -2.15
C SER A 333 -6.12 -3.51 -2.28
N ASN A 334 -6.98 -4.34 -2.89
CA ASN A 334 -8.42 -4.10 -3.04
C ASN A 334 -9.28 -4.90 -2.04
N LEU A 335 -8.67 -5.80 -1.24
CA LEU A 335 -9.39 -6.61 -0.25
C LEU A 335 -10.01 -5.73 0.83
N GLY A 336 -11.27 -6.02 1.18
CA GLY A 336 -12.00 -5.33 2.24
C GLY A 336 -12.43 -3.88 1.95
N ALA A 337 -11.65 -3.16 1.15
CA ALA A 337 -11.86 -1.76 0.80
C ALA A 337 -13.29 -1.43 0.34
N LYS A 338 -13.71 -0.19 0.62
CA LYS A 338 -14.89 0.45 0.03
C LYS A 338 -14.42 1.62 -0.82
N PHE A 339 -14.87 1.69 -2.06
CA PHE A 339 -14.48 2.74 -3.02
C PHE A 339 -15.59 3.79 -3.20
N ASP A 340 -15.21 5.04 -3.43
CA ASP A 340 -16.08 6.09 -4.00
C ASP A 340 -15.33 6.74 -5.18
N PRO A 341 -15.82 6.63 -6.43
CA PRO A 341 -17.00 5.87 -6.87
C PRO A 341 -16.82 4.35 -6.64
N PRO A 342 -17.89 3.54 -6.59
CA PRO A 342 -17.81 2.12 -6.21
C PRO A 342 -16.86 1.26 -7.08
N GLU A 343 -16.69 1.62 -8.34
CA GLU A 343 -15.72 1.00 -9.26
C GLU A 343 -14.25 1.28 -8.87
N GLY A 344 -13.97 2.40 -8.18
CA GLY A 344 -12.64 3.00 -8.04
C GLY A 344 -12.16 3.67 -9.32
N PHE A 345 -10.96 4.25 -9.31
CA PHE A 345 -10.36 4.89 -10.49
C PHE A 345 -8.87 4.60 -10.66
N SER A 346 -8.44 4.49 -11.92
CA SER A 346 -7.04 4.31 -12.32
C SER A 346 -6.35 5.67 -12.48
N LEU A 347 -5.13 5.83 -11.97
CA LEU A 347 -4.37 7.07 -12.18
C LEU A 347 -3.83 7.17 -13.62
N ASP A 348 -3.53 6.04 -14.23
CA ASP A 348 -2.81 5.98 -15.51
C ASP A 348 -3.76 5.98 -16.73
N GLU A 349 -5.09 5.96 -16.50
CA GLU A 349 -6.11 6.19 -17.52
C GLU A 349 -6.24 7.69 -17.88
N ASP A 350 -5.28 8.21 -18.64
CA ASP A 350 -5.49 9.45 -19.39
C ASP A 350 -6.54 9.18 -20.48
N LYS A 351 -7.83 9.45 -20.16
CA LYS A 351 -8.98 9.14 -21.03
C LYS A 351 -9.00 10.00 -22.29
N GLY A 352 -8.20 9.58 -23.28
CA GLY A 352 -8.49 9.80 -24.69
C GLY A 352 -9.93 9.38 -25.01
N ALA A 353 -10.53 10.04 -26.00
CA ALA A 353 -11.96 9.88 -26.27
C ALA A 353 -12.33 8.41 -26.52
N VAL A 354 -13.46 7.98 -25.93
CA VAL A 354 -14.07 6.69 -26.24
C VAL A 354 -14.51 6.72 -27.70
N ALA A 355 -13.73 6.12 -28.58
CA ALA A 355 -14.20 5.69 -29.89
C ALA A 355 -15.14 4.51 -29.64
N THR A 356 -16.44 4.71 -29.86
CA THR A 356 -17.42 3.63 -29.86
C THR A 356 -17.24 2.81 -31.13
N GLU A 357 -16.51 1.70 -31.05
CA GLU A 357 -16.46 0.74 -32.16
C GLU A 357 -17.82 0.03 -32.27
N GLU A 358 -18.62 0.50 -33.22
CA GLU A 358 -19.91 -0.07 -33.56
C GLU A 358 -19.70 -1.41 -34.27
N LYS A 359 -20.24 -2.48 -33.69
CA LYS A 359 -19.91 -3.87 -34.04
C LYS A 359 -20.66 -4.33 -35.30
N VAL A 360 -20.20 -3.89 -36.47
CA VAL A 360 -20.72 -4.36 -37.76
C VAL A 360 -20.27 -5.81 -38.01
N VAL A 361 -21.23 -6.68 -38.29
CA VAL A 361 -21.02 -8.11 -38.57
C VAL A 361 -20.92 -8.34 -40.09
N ALA A 362 -19.96 -9.15 -40.52
CA ALA A 362 -19.89 -9.73 -41.86
C ALA A 362 -19.32 -11.15 -41.78
N ASP A 363 -19.89 -12.07 -42.57
CA ASP A 363 -19.62 -13.52 -42.53
C ASP A 363 -18.44 -13.96 -43.44
N PRO A 364 -17.91 -15.20 -43.31
CA PRO A 364 -16.51 -15.51 -43.62
C PRO A 364 -16.23 -16.28 -44.94
N ALA A 365 -14.92 -16.52 -45.17
CA ALA A 365 -14.29 -17.49 -46.09
C ALA A 365 -14.23 -17.09 -47.59
N PRO A 366 -13.33 -17.68 -48.43
CA PRO A 366 -12.47 -18.85 -48.18
C PRO A 366 -10.94 -18.64 -48.37
N THR A 367 -10.20 -19.77 -48.39
CA THR A 367 -8.74 -19.94 -48.23
C THR A 367 -7.95 -20.11 -49.53
N SER A 368 -6.66 -19.71 -49.54
CA SER A 368 -5.62 -20.33 -50.41
C SER A 368 -4.16 -20.09 -49.95
N ASP A 369 -3.61 -21.08 -49.25
CA ASP A 369 -2.26 -21.69 -49.36
C ASP A 369 -0.96 -20.96 -49.79
N THR A 370 0.12 -21.45 -49.15
CA THR A 370 1.52 -21.66 -49.59
C THR A 370 2.63 -20.60 -49.46
N ASN A 371 3.71 -21.11 -48.84
CA ASN A 371 5.14 -20.78 -48.99
C ASN A 371 5.66 -19.47 -48.38
N GLY A 372 6.92 -19.52 -47.90
CA GLY A 372 7.52 -18.44 -47.13
C GLY A 372 8.99 -18.20 -47.45
N ALA A 373 9.48 -17.05 -47.01
CA ALA A 373 10.88 -16.65 -46.98
C ALA A 373 11.12 -15.73 -45.77
N GLY A 374 12.22 -15.91 -45.04
CA GLY A 374 12.57 -15.05 -43.91
C GLY A 374 13.27 -13.76 -44.34
N PRO A 375 12.80 -12.56 -43.94
CA PRO A 375 13.47 -11.30 -44.26
C PRO A 375 14.73 -11.03 -43.41
N GLN A 376 15.69 -10.32 -44.01
CA GLN A 376 16.89 -9.77 -43.38
C GLN A 376 16.56 -8.49 -42.55
N PRO A 377 17.45 -8.01 -41.65
CA PRO A 377 17.17 -6.87 -40.79
C PRO A 377 17.00 -5.54 -41.55
N GLU A 378 15.92 -4.82 -41.24
CA GLU A 378 15.59 -3.50 -41.77
C GLU A 378 16.55 -2.40 -41.27
N PRO A 379 16.84 -1.35 -42.08
CA PRO A 379 17.69 -0.23 -41.68
C PRO A 379 17.00 0.70 -40.65
N PHE A 380 17.79 1.30 -39.75
CA PHE A 380 17.28 2.17 -38.68
C PHE A 380 16.75 3.50 -39.22
N VAL A 381 15.43 3.70 -39.16
CA VAL A 381 14.76 4.95 -39.52
C VAL A 381 14.35 5.73 -38.27
N ALA A 382 15.15 6.75 -37.92
CA ALA A 382 15.00 7.55 -36.70
C ALA A 382 13.60 8.21 -36.52
N ALA A 383 12.86 8.44 -37.62
CA ALA A 383 11.53 9.03 -37.59
C ALA A 383 10.51 8.22 -36.74
N LYS A 384 10.71 6.90 -36.56
CA LYS A 384 9.84 6.06 -35.70
C LYS A 384 9.94 6.40 -34.20
N TYR A 385 10.98 7.13 -33.76
CA TYR A 385 11.20 7.52 -32.36
C TYR A 385 10.89 8.99 -32.07
N SER A 386 10.28 9.72 -33.02
CA SER A 386 9.88 11.11 -32.81
C SER A 386 8.60 11.19 -31.95
N TYR A 387 8.75 11.61 -30.69
CA TYR A 387 7.61 11.94 -29.83
C TYR A 387 6.73 13.01 -30.51
N LYS A 388 5.40 12.78 -30.55
CA LYS A 388 4.43 13.70 -31.15
C LYS A 388 4.63 15.12 -30.59
N LYS A 389 5.07 16.03 -31.46
CA LYS A 389 5.22 17.46 -31.16
C LYS A 389 3.87 18.02 -30.72
N ARG A 390 3.68 18.20 -29.41
CA ARG A 390 2.41 18.64 -28.82
C ARG A 390 2.19 20.11 -29.16
N GLU A 391 1.45 20.34 -30.25
CA GLU A 391 0.98 21.67 -30.65
C GLU A 391 0.30 22.37 -29.46
N LEU A 392 0.75 23.58 -29.14
CA LEU A 392 0.07 24.45 -28.19
C LEU A 392 -1.33 24.77 -28.75
N SER A 393 -2.37 24.70 -27.93
CA SER A 393 -3.72 25.14 -28.32
C SER A 393 -3.69 26.63 -28.71
N ASP A 394 -4.55 27.06 -29.63
CA ASP A 394 -4.50 28.43 -30.14
C ASP A 394 -4.78 29.50 -29.08
N THR A 395 -5.55 29.17 -28.04
CA THR A 395 -5.69 29.98 -26.80
C THR A 395 -4.37 30.15 -26.05
N MET A 396 -3.55 29.10 -25.96
CA MET A 396 -2.22 29.15 -25.32
C MET A 396 -1.22 29.91 -26.20
N LYS A 397 -1.25 29.69 -27.53
CA LYS A 397 -0.46 30.48 -28.51
C LYS A 397 -0.81 31.97 -28.43
N GLN A 398 -2.10 32.31 -28.32
CA GLN A 398 -2.57 33.69 -28.14
C GLN A 398 -2.14 34.29 -26.80
N LYS A 399 -2.26 33.56 -25.68
CA LYS A 399 -1.83 34.05 -24.36
C LYS A 399 -0.32 34.32 -24.31
N ILE A 400 0.49 33.39 -24.81
CA ILE A 400 1.96 33.56 -24.90
C ILE A 400 2.32 34.74 -25.80
N ARG A 401 1.60 34.95 -26.91
CA ARG A 401 1.78 36.13 -27.78
C ARG A 401 1.44 37.43 -27.06
N ALA A 402 0.31 37.50 -26.35
CA ALA A 402 -0.10 38.68 -25.60
C ALA A 402 0.88 39.02 -24.46
N GLU A 403 1.43 38.02 -23.78
CA GLU A 403 2.48 38.20 -22.77
C GLU A 403 3.80 38.68 -23.39
N TYR A 404 4.21 38.13 -24.54
CA TYR A 404 5.40 38.55 -25.28
C TYR A 404 5.30 39.99 -25.83
N GLU A 405 4.13 40.36 -26.35
CA GLU A 405 3.83 41.71 -26.86
C GLU A 405 3.69 42.72 -25.70
N GLY A 406 3.08 42.33 -24.58
CA GLY A 406 3.00 43.13 -23.35
C GLY A 406 4.36 43.42 -22.71
N LEU A 407 5.36 42.56 -22.94
CA LEU A 407 6.77 42.78 -22.55
C LEU A 407 7.58 43.56 -23.61
N GLY A 408 6.93 44.06 -24.66
CA GLY A 408 7.54 44.96 -25.66
C GLY A 408 8.36 44.26 -26.76
N GLY A 409 8.22 42.93 -26.90
CA GLY A 409 8.67 42.17 -28.05
C GLY A 409 7.69 42.25 -29.22
N SER A 410 8.16 42.05 -30.45
CA SER A 410 7.30 41.89 -31.62
C SER A 410 7.97 41.01 -32.69
N PRO A 411 7.27 40.58 -33.75
CA PRO A 411 7.87 39.80 -34.84
C PRO A 411 9.08 40.49 -35.50
N ASN A 412 9.08 41.82 -35.57
CA ASN A 412 10.17 42.62 -36.14
C ASN A 412 11.11 43.21 -35.07
N LYS A 413 10.90 42.86 -33.79
CA LYS A 413 11.68 43.33 -32.64
C LYS A 413 11.86 42.15 -31.66
N PRO A 414 12.75 41.19 -31.97
CA PRO A 414 13.07 40.11 -31.04
C PRO A 414 13.59 40.70 -29.72
N MET A 415 13.07 40.21 -28.58
CA MET A 415 13.58 40.64 -27.28
C MET A 415 15.06 40.26 -27.14
N LYS A 416 15.90 41.21 -26.72
CA LYS A 416 17.34 40.94 -26.52
C LYS A 416 17.50 39.85 -25.45
N SER A 417 18.31 38.84 -25.77
CA SER A 417 18.58 37.69 -24.91
C SER A 417 19.32 38.08 -23.63
N ASN A 418 18.56 38.51 -22.62
CA ASN A 418 18.95 38.58 -21.20
C ASN A 418 17.74 38.59 -20.23
N TYR A 419 16.50 38.60 -20.72
CA TYR A 419 15.31 38.69 -19.85
C TYR A 419 15.20 37.52 -18.86
N PHE A 420 15.40 36.27 -19.32
CA PHE A 420 15.46 35.09 -18.45
C PHE A 420 16.63 35.13 -17.45
N LEU A 421 17.79 35.64 -17.87
CA LEU A 421 18.95 35.77 -16.98
C LEU A 421 18.68 36.80 -15.87
N ASN A 422 18.07 37.93 -16.22
CA ASN A 422 17.67 38.95 -15.26
C ASN A 422 16.61 38.44 -14.27
N ILE A 423 15.64 37.63 -14.73
CA ILE A 423 14.67 36.96 -13.84
C ILE A 423 15.40 36.04 -12.85
N MET A 424 16.31 35.18 -13.33
CA MET A 424 17.08 34.29 -12.44
C MET A 424 17.94 35.06 -11.44
N ILE A 425 18.57 36.16 -11.85
CA ILE A 425 19.36 37.03 -10.95
C ILE A 425 18.47 37.70 -9.89
N VAL A 426 17.27 38.17 -10.25
CA VAL A 426 16.33 38.76 -9.29
C VAL A 426 15.82 37.70 -8.30
N ILE A 427 15.48 36.50 -8.77
CA ILE A 427 15.05 35.39 -7.89
C ILE A 427 16.19 34.99 -6.93
N ALA A 428 17.42 34.86 -7.42
CA ALA A 428 18.58 34.54 -6.60
C ALA A 428 18.88 35.65 -5.57
N GLY A 429 18.78 36.93 -5.96
CA GLY A 429 18.95 38.07 -5.05
C GLY A 429 17.89 38.12 -3.96
N LEU A 430 16.62 37.84 -4.29
CA LEU A 430 15.54 37.75 -3.32
C LEU A 430 15.73 36.56 -2.36
N ALA A 431 16.10 35.39 -2.87
CA ALA A 431 16.40 34.21 -2.05
C ALA A 431 17.56 34.46 -1.06
N PHE A 432 18.61 35.15 -1.51
CA PHE A 432 19.74 35.55 -0.66
C PHE A 432 19.31 36.56 0.42
N LEU A 433 18.53 37.58 0.07
CA LEU A 433 17.97 38.54 1.02
C LEU A 433 17.07 37.88 2.07
N THR A 434 16.22 36.92 1.68
CA THR A 434 15.40 36.15 2.64
C THR A 434 16.22 35.20 3.51
N SER A 435 17.40 34.74 3.06
CA SER A 435 18.32 33.97 3.91
C SER A 435 19.06 34.82 4.95
N LEU A 436 19.22 36.12 4.70
CA LEU A 436 19.86 37.07 5.61
C LEU A 436 18.88 37.71 6.61
N VAL A 437 17.61 37.86 6.21
CA VAL A 437 16.51 38.35 7.06
C VAL A 437 15.62 37.16 7.42
N GLY A 438 16.20 36.20 8.15
CA GLY A 438 15.55 34.94 8.47
C GLY A 438 14.41 35.08 9.48
N ASN A 439 13.38 34.24 9.30
CA ASN A 439 12.33 33.91 10.27
C ASN A 439 11.74 32.55 9.89
#